data_AF-A0A6J3RND4-F1
#
_entry.id   AF-A0A6J3RND4-F1
#
_cell.length_a   1.000
_cell.length_b   1.000
_cell.length_c   1.000
_cell.angle_alpha   90.00
_cell.angle_beta   90.00
_cell.angle_gamma   90.00
#
_symmetry.space_group_name_H-M   'P 1'
#
loop_
_entity.id
_entity.type
_entity.pdbx_description
1 polymer ?
#
loop_
_entity_poly.entity_id
_entity_poly.type
_entity_poly.pdbx_seq_one_letter_code
_entity_poly.pdbx_strand_id
1 'polypeptide(L)'
;MAHLGDCLLSIKPQEKSEGLQLNFQQNVDDAMTVLPKLATGLDVNVRFTGVSDFEYTPECSIFDLLGIPLYHGWLVDPQSPEAVSAVGKLSYNQLVEKIITCKHSSDTNLVTEGLIAEQFLETTAAQLTYHGLCELTTAAKEGELSVFFRNNHFSTMTKHKGHLYLLVTDQGFLQEEQVVWESLHNVDGDSCFCDSDFHLSHSLGKGPGAEGGSGSPEKQRQVDQDYLIALSLQQQPSSQGTLGLSDLELAQQLQQEEYQQHQAAQPVAARALLPQGRGAAFGRPAAERRQRPKQESDCVLL
;
A
#
# COMPACT_ATOMS: atom_id res chain seq x y z
N MET A 1 26.91 7.71 11.37
CA MET A 1 27.77 6.51 11.46
C MET A 1 28.70 6.54 12.68
N ALA A 2 29.56 7.56 12.85
CA ALA A 2 30.49 7.61 13.99
C ALA A 2 29.80 7.51 15.37
N HIS A 3 28.80 8.37 15.65
CA HIS A 3 28.07 8.33 16.91
C HIS A 3 27.40 6.97 17.19
N LEU A 4 26.80 6.34 16.17
CA LEU A 4 26.14 5.05 16.32
C LEU A 4 27.16 3.93 16.59
N GLY A 5 28.31 3.96 15.92
CA GLY A 5 29.41 3.03 16.16
C GLY A 5 29.97 3.17 17.58
N ASP A 6 30.16 4.40 18.07
CA ASP A 6 30.62 4.65 19.43
C ASP A 6 29.62 4.15 20.48
N CYS A 7 28.32 4.34 20.23
CA CYS A 7 27.25 3.79 21.07
C CYS A 7 27.31 2.26 21.12
N LEU A 8 27.42 1.59 19.96
CA LEU A 8 27.47 0.14 19.89
C LEU A 8 28.69 -0.45 20.61
N LEU A 9 29.87 0.13 20.40
CA LEU A 9 31.11 -0.30 21.04
C LEU A 9 31.15 -0.02 22.55
N SER A 10 30.30 0.88 23.05
CA SER A 10 30.20 1.20 24.47
C SER A 10 29.26 0.27 25.25
N ILE A 11 28.48 -0.57 24.56
CA ILE A 11 27.55 -1.51 25.20
C ILE A 11 28.35 -2.58 25.95
N LYS A 12 27.90 -2.90 27.16
CA LYS A 12 28.49 -3.95 28.00
C LYS A 12 27.59 -5.17 28.02
N PRO A 13 28.16 -6.39 28.01
CA PRO A 13 27.36 -7.61 28.15
C PRO A 13 26.65 -7.61 29.51
N GLN A 14 25.37 -8.00 29.51
CA GLN A 14 24.55 -8.09 30.73
C GLN A 14 25.06 -9.17 31.68
N GLU A 15 25.62 -10.26 31.16
CA GLU A 15 26.13 -11.39 31.94
C GLU A 15 27.60 -11.69 31.66
N LYS A 16 28.35 -12.07 32.71
CA LYS A 16 29.80 -12.32 32.64
C LYS A 16 30.19 -13.74 32.26
N SER A 17 29.25 -14.59 31.85
CA SER A 17 29.56 -15.96 31.41
C SER A 17 30.40 -15.93 30.13
N GLU A 18 31.49 -16.71 30.05
CA GLU A 18 32.40 -16.71 28.89
C GLU A 18 31.69 -17.02 27.56
N GLY A 19 30.76 -17.97 27.55
CA GLY A 19 29.99 -18.30 26.35
C GLY A 19 29.06 -17.17 25.88
N LEU A 20 28.48 -16.42 26.82
CA LEU A 20 27.62 -15.28 26.50
C LEU A 20 28.44 -14.07 26.03
N GLN A 21 29.66 -13.92 26.51
CA GLN A 21 30.58 -12.88 26.02
C GLN A 21 31.00 -13.13 24.57
N LEU A 22 31.26 -14.38 24.19
CA LEU A 22 31.56 -14.73 22.80
C LEU A 22 30.37 -14.48 21.87
N ASN A 23 29.16 -14.85 22.30
CA ASN A 23 27.94 -14.55 21.52
C ASN A 23 27.71 -13.04 21.40
N PHE A 24 27.94 -12.28 22.47
CA PHE A 24 27.84 -10.82 22.45
C PHE A 24 28.86 -10.21 21.49
N GLN A 25 30.11 -10.67 21.50
CA GLN A 25 31.13 -10.18 20.58
C GLN A 25 30.76 -10.45 19.12
N GLN A 26 30.24 -11.65 18.82
CA GLN A 26 29.76 -11.99 17.48
C GLN A 26 28.63 -11.04 17.04
N ASN A 27 27.65 -10.79 17.91
CA ASN A 27 26.56 -9.85 17.61
C ASN A 27 27.09 -8.43 17.33
N VAL A 28 28.10 -7.96 18.08
CA VAL A 28 28.71 -6.65 17.84
C VAL A 28 29.43 -6.62 16.49
N ASP A 29 30.21 -7.64 16.16
CA ASP A 29 30.94 -7.72 14.89
C ASP A 29 29.98 -7.79 13.68
N ASP A 30 28.91 -8.56 13.82
CA ASP A 30 27.82 -8.67 12.83
C ASP A 30 27.14 -7.30 12.65
N ALA A 31 26.77 -6.63 13.75
CA ALA A 31 26.18 -5.29 13.75
C ALA A 31 27.10 -4.26 13.05
N MET A 32 28.40 -4.29 13.35
CA MET A 32 29.38 -3.39 12.72
C MET A 32 29.51 -3.63 11.21
N THR A 33 29.29 -4.86 10.76
CA THR A 33 29.32 -5.24 9.34
C THR A 33 28.08 -4.73 8.61
N VAL A 34 26.90 -4.76 9.25
CA VAL A 34 25.64 -4.30 8.64
C VAL A 34 25.37 -2.80 8.81
N LEU A 35 26.08 -2.11 9.70
CA LEU A 35 25.94 -0.67 9.95
C LEU A 35 25.80 0.17 8.66
N PRO A 36 26.65 0.02 7.62
CA PRO A 36 26.52 0.78 6.37
C PRO A 36 25.16 0.63 5.68
N LYS A 37 24.52 -0.54 5.81
CA LYS A 37 23.21 -0.82 5.20
C LYS A 37 22.10 0.04 5.78
N LEU A 38 22.21 0.50 7.03
CA LEU A 38 21.23 1.41 7.64
C LEU A 38 21.04 2.70 6.83
N ALA A 39 22.06 3.14 6.07
CA ALA A 39 21.98 4.33 5.23
C ALA A 39 21.40 4.05 3.83
N THR A 40 21.51 2.81 3.34
CA THR A 40 21.13 2.44 1.95
C THR A 40 19.87 1.60 1.85
N GLY A 41 19.38 1.07 2.98
CA GLY A 41 18.24 0.15 3.05
C GLY A 41 18.60 -1.08 3.89
N LEU A 42 17.76 -1.36 4.88
CA LEU A 42 17.89 -2.51 5.77
C LEU A 42 16.89 -3.59 5.36
N ASP A 43 17.38 -4.80 5.08
CA ASP A 43 16.52 -5.92 4.74
C ASP A 43 15.92 -6.53 6.01
N VAL A 44 14.59 -6.62 6.06
CA VAL A 44 13.86 -7.29 7.14
C VAL A 44 12.87 -8.29 6.56
N ASN A 45 12.69 -9.41 7.24
CA ASN A 45 11.74 -10.43 6.84
C ASN A 45 10.75 -10.70 7.98
N VAL A 46 9.54 -10.17 7.83
CA VAL A 46 8.48 -10.26 8.85
C VAL A 46 7.86 -11.65 8.88
N ARG A 47 7.31 -12.04 10.03
CA ARG A 47 6.37 -13.14 10.19
C ARG A 47 5.03 -12.57 10.61
N PHE A 48 3.95 -13.13 10.10
CA PHE A 48 2.60 -12.55 10.30
C PHE A 48 1.95 -12.97 11.62
N THR A 49 2.71 -13.57 12.55
CA THR A 49 2.21 -14.19 13.77
C THR A 49 2.16 -13.28 14.99
N GLY A 50 2.95 -12.20 15.00
CA GLY A 50 3.07 -11.30 16.14
C GLY A 50 3.80 -10.02 15.76
N VAL A 51 3.65 -8.96 16.54
CA VAL A 51 4.19 -7.62 16.21
C VAL A 51 5.71 -7.48 16.30
N SER A 52 6.39 -8.41 16.96
CA SER A 52 7.85 -8.45 17.09
C SER A 52 8.47 -9.62 16.32
N ASP A 53 7.68 -10.33 15.52
CA ASP A 53 8.14 -11.57 14.91
C ASP A 53 8.84 -11.29 13.58
N PHE A 54 10.16 -11.18 13.63
CA PHE A 54 11.03 -11.11 12.46
C PHE A 54 11.84 -12.40 12.32
N GLU A 55 12.27 -12.73 11.10
CA GLU A 55 13.39 -13.65 10.93
C GLU A 55 14.66 -12.99 11.47
N TYR A 56 15.33 -13.67 12.40
CA TYR A 56 16.53 -13.12 13.02
C TYR A 56 17.68 -13.09 12.00
N THR A 57 18.06 -11.88 11.61
CA THR A 57 19.19 -11.61 10.74
C THR A 57 20.21 -10.69 11.44
N PRO A 58 21.45 -10.60 10.95
CA PRO A 58 22.45 -9.66 11.47
C PRO A 58 21.95 -8.21 11.56
N GLU A 59 21.06 -7.80 10.65
CA GLU A 59 20.40 -6.50 10.65
C GLU A 59 19.57 -6.25 11.92
N CYS A 60 18.91 -7.28 12.45
CA CYS A 60 18.11 -7.20 13.67
C CYS A 60 18.99 -7.02 14.92
N SER A 61 20.23 -7.54 14.89
CA SER A 61 21.14 -7.49 16.05
C SER A 61 21.48 -6.06 16.51
N ILE A 62 21.44 -5.08 15.60
CA ILE A 62 21.67 -3.67 15.94
C ILE A 62 20.62 -3.17 16.94
N PHE A 63 19.35 -3.50 16.71
CA PHE A 63 18.25 -3.07 17.57
C PHE A 63 18.32 -3.76 18.93
N ASP A 64 18.62 -5.07 18.95
CA ASP A 64 18.78 -5.84 20.18
C ASP A 64 19.95 -5.35 21.04
N LEU A 65 21.09 -5.04 20.42
CA LEU A 65 22.25 -4.49 21.13
C LEU A 65 21.91 -3.13 21.76
N LEU A 66 21.23 -2.26 21.02
CA LEU A 66 20.80 -0.95 21.54
C LEU A 66 19.65 -1.05 22.55
N GLY A 67 19.04 -2.22 22.71
CA GLY A 67 17.85 -2.41 23.53
C GLY A 67 16.64 -1.66 23.01
N ILE A 68 16.55 -1.45 21.69
CA ILE A 68 15.46 -0.75 21.03
C ILE A 68 14.53 -1.81 20.43
N PRO A 69 13.24 -1.87 20.83
CA PRO A 69 12.30 -2.80 20.23
C PRO A 69 12.07 -2.50 18.75
N LEU A 70 12.06 -3.55 17.92
CA LEU A 70 11.64 -3.50 16.52
C LEU A 70 10.24 -4.10 16.39
N TYR A 71 9.32 -3.37 15.77
CA TYR A 71 7.94 -3.77 15.59
C TYR A 71 7.47 -3.66 14.14
N HIS A 72 6.45 -4.44 13.78
CA HIS A 72 5.63 -4.28 12.58
C HIS A 72 4.15 -4.53 12.93
N GLY A 73 3.23 -4.08 12.07
CA GLY A 73 1.78 -4.27 12.24
C GLY A 73 1.14 -5.17 11.20
N TRP A 74 1.97 -5.90 10.45
CA TRP A 74 1.53 -6.80 9.39
C TRP A 74 1.22 -8.20 9.94
N LEU A 75 0.05 -8.37 10.52
CA LEU A 75 -0.38 -9.62 11.15
C LEU A 75 -1.58 -10.21 10.41
N VAL A 76 -1.68 -11.54 10.42
CA VAL A 76 -2.87 -12.23 9.94
C VAL A 76 -3.98 -12.10 10.98
N ASP A 77 -5.22 -11.81 10.54
CA ASP A 77 -6.35 -11.68 11.45
C ASP A 77 -6.84 -13.07 11.91
N PRO A 78 -6.85 -13.38 13.22
CA PRO A 78 -7.38 -14.63 13.75
C PRO A 78 -8.85 -14.89 13.42
N GLN A 79 -9.63 -13.85 13.08
CA GLN A 79 -11.03 -13.99 12.63
C GLN A 79 -11.13 -14.65 11.25
N SER A 80 -10.04 -14.69 10.48
CA SER A 80 -9.95 -15.34 9.17
C SER A 80 -9.16 -16.66 9.25
N PRO A 81 -9.79 -17.77 9.69
CA PRO A 81 -9.08 -19.03 9.91
C PRO A 81 -8.45 -19.60 8.63
N GLU A 82 -9.04 -19.31 7.48
CA GLU A 82 -8.52 -19.67 6.16
C GLU A 82 -7.15 -19.01 5.90
N ALA A 83 -7.03 -17.70 6.18
CA ALA A 83 -5.77 -16.97 6.04
C ALA A 83 -4.74 -17.42 7.08
N VAL A 84 -5.15 -17.66 8.33
CA VAL A 84 -4.26 -18.19 9.38
C VAL A 84 -3.70 -19.55 8.99
N SER A 85 -4.53 -20.44 8.42
CA SER A 85 -4.07 -21.75 7.95
C SER A 85 -3.14 -21.62 6.75
N ALA A 86 -3.47 -20.75 5.79
CA ALA A 86 -2.68 -20.57 4.57
C ALA A 86 -1.32 -19.91 4.82
N VAL A 87 -1.27 -18.91 5.71
CA VAL A 87 -0.05 -18.19 6.08
C VAL A 87 0.77 -18.99 7.09
N GLY A 88 0.12 -19.55 8.12
CA GLY A 88 0.77 -20.32 9.17
C GLY A 88 1.84 -19.53 9.93
N LYS A 89 3.04 -20.11 10.06
CA LYS A 89 4.21 -19.49 10.73
C LYS A 89 5.29 -19.03 9.75
N LEU A 90 4.93 -18.90 8.48
CA LEU A 90 5.86 -18.56 7.41
C LEU A 90 6.26 -17.08 7.52
N SER A 91 7.51 -16.78 7.19
CA SER A 91 7.94 -15.41 6.94
C SER A 91 7.46 -14.93 5.57
N TYR A 92 7.54 -13.63 5.30
CA TYR A 92 7.16 -13.07 4.00
C TYR A 92 7.85 -13.78 2.83
N ASN A 93 9.17 -13.98 2.91
CA ASN A 93 9.91 -14.69 1.84
C ASN A 93 9.40 -16.12 1.63
N GLN A 94 9.17 -16.85 2.71
CA GLN A 94 8.66 -18.23 2.66
C GLN A 94 7.23 -18.28 2.12
N LEU A 95 6.40 -17.29 2.43
CA LEU A 95 5.02 -17.21 1.95
C LEU A 95 4.97 -16.96 0.45
N VAL A 96 5.82 -16.06 -0.07
CA VAL A 96 5.93 -15.79 -1.51
C VAL A 96 6.37 -17.04 -2.28
N GLU A 97 7.38 -17.76 -1.78
CA GLU A 97 7.82 -19.04 -2.37
C GLU A 97 6.71 -20.10 -2.34
N LYS A 98 5.96 -20.19 -1.24
CA LYS A 98 4.82 -21.09 -1.10
C LYS A 98 3.73 -20.76 -2.12
N ILE A 99 3.39 -19.48 -2.32
CA ILE A 99 2.38 -19.05 -3.30
C ILE A 99 2.77 -19.53 -4.71
N ILE A 100 4.03 -19.36 -5.10
CA ILE A 100 4.53 -19.82 -6.41
C ILE A 100 4.38 -21.35 -6.53
N THR A 101 4.79 -22.08 -5.50
CA THR A 101 4.68 -23.54 -5.46
C THR A 101 3.23 -24.01 -5.55
N CYS A 102 2.33 -23.39 -4.79
CA CYS A 102 0.90 -23.68 -4.78
C CYS A 102 0.25 -23.43 -6.15
N LYS A 103 0.63 -22.36 -6.86
CA LYS A 103 0.11 -22.04 -8.20
C LYS A 103 0.47 -23.08 -9.26
N HIS A 104 1.62 -23.73 -9.12
CA HIS A 104 2.08 -24.77 -10.05
C HIS A 104 1.69 -26.19 -9.62
N SER A 105 1.04 -26.34 -8.46
CA SER A 105 0.60 -27.65 -7.97
C SER A 105 -0.63 -28.16 -8.73
N SER A 106 -0.76 -29.48 -8.82
CA SER A 106 -1.95 -30.15 -9.35
C SER A 106 -3.03 -30.38 -8.28
N ASP A 107 -2.68 -30.22 -7.00
CA ASP A 107 -3.59 -30.41 -5.88
C ASP A 107 -4.47 -29.19 -5.66
N THR A 108 -5.79 -29.34 -5.82
CA THR A 108 -6.76 -28.25 -5.67
C THR A 108 -6.71 -27.58 -4.29
N ASN A 109 -6.41 -28.34 -3.24
CA ASN A 109 -6.26 -27.79 -1.89
C ASN A 109 -5.08 -26.84 -1.78
N LEU A 110 -3.92 -27.21 -2.34
CA LEU A 110 -2.72 -26.36 -2.33
C LEU A 110 -2.93 -25.11 -3.19
N VAL A 111 -3.60 -25.24 -4.34
CA VAL A 111 -3.96 -24.09 -5.18
C VAL A 111 -4.86 -23.12 -4.41
N THR A 112 -5.87 -23.63 -3.70
CA THR A 112 -6.77 -22.80 -2.89
C THR A 112 -6.02 -22.07 -1.78
N GLU A 113 -5.13 -22.78 -1.09
CA GLU A 113 -4.27 -22.20 -0.05
C GLU A 113 -3.35 -21.09 -0.60
N GLY A 114 -2.78 -21.30 -1.79
CA GLY A 114 -1.97 -20.30 -2.49
C GLY A 114 -2.76 -19.05 -2.87
N LEU A 115 -4.01 -19.20 -3.32
CA LEU A 115 -4.89 -18.08 -3.65
C LEU A 115 -5.28 -17.27 -2.41
N ILE A 116 -5.55 -17.94 -1.28
CA ILE A 116 -5.86 -17.25 -0.01
C ILE A 116 -4.63 -16.47 0.49
N ALA A 117 -3.44 -17.07 0.42
CA ALA A 117 -2.19 -16.41 0.80
C ALA A 117 -1.88 -15.20 -0.11
N GLU A 118 -2.11 -15.32 -1.42
CA GLU A 118 -1.98 -14.22 -2.37
C GLU A 118 -2.97 -13.10 -2.07
N GLN A 119 -4.25 -13.42 -1.88
CA GLN A 119 -5.28 -12.45 -1.52
C GLN A 119 -4.95 -11.72 -0.21
N PHE A 120 -4.39 -12.42 0.78
CA PHE A 120 -3.90 -11.79 2.01
C PHE A 120 -2.84 -10.73 1.71
N LEU A 121 -1.81 -11.06 0.93
CA LEU A 121 -0.75 -10.10 0.58
C LEU A 121 -1.28 -8.92 -0.24
N GLU A 122 -2.22 -9.15 -1.16
CA GLU A 122 -2.84 -8.08 -1.95
C GLU A 122 -3.70 -7.14 -1.10
N THR A 123 -4.56 -7.70 -0.24
CA THR A 123 -5.46 -6.91 0.62
C THR A 123 -4.72 -6.14 1.71
N THR A 124 -3.57 -6.66 2.15
CA THR A 124 -2.74 -6.07 3.21
C THR A 124 -1.45 -5.45 2.67
N ALA A 125 -1.42 -5.05 1.39
CA ALA A 125 -0.25 -4.50 0.72
C ALA A 125 0.34 -3.24 1.40
N ALA A 126 -0.46 -2.52 2.20
CA ALA A 126 0.01 -1.39 3.03
C ALA A 126 0.86 -1.81 4.25
N GLN A 127 1.07 -3.13 4.45
CA GLN A 127 1.89 -3.73 5.51
C GLN A 127 1.43 -3.37 6.95
N LEU A 128 0.15 -3.04 7.10
CA LEU A 128 -0.47 -2.75 8.38
C LEU A 128 -1.91 -3.25 8.35
N THR A 129 -2.28 -4.02 9.38
CA THR A 129 -3.63 -4.57 9.54
C THR A 129 -4.26 -4.02 10.80
N TYR A 130 -5.60 -4.02 10.86
CA TYR A 130 -6.31 -3.57 12.07
C TYR A 130 -5.96 -4.45 13.28
N HIS A 131 -5.91 -5.77 13.08
CA HIS A 131 -5.47 -6.72 14.12
C HIS A 131 -4.06 -6.38 14.62
N GLY A 132 -3.10 -6.19 13.70
CA GLY A 132 -1.74 -5.81 14.05
C GLY A 132 -1.65 -4.46 14.75
N LEU A 133 -2.47 -3.48 14.40
CA LEU A 133 -2.52 -2.18 15.08
C LEU A 133 -3.02 -2.31 16.53
N CYS A 134 -4.06 -3.12 16.77
CA CYS A 134 -4.57 -3.40 18.12
C CYS A 134 -3.54 -4.14 18.98
N GLU A 135 -2.89 -5.16 18.41
CA GLU A 135 -1.85 -5.92 19.09
C GLU A 135 -0.64 -5.04 19.39
N LEU A 136 -0.23 -4.19 18.45
CA LEU A 136 0.88 -3.25 18.61
C LEU A 136 0.61 -2.25 19.74
N THR A 137 -0.61 -1.71 19.79
CA THR A 137 -1.04 -0.81 20.86
C THR A 137 -1.01 -1.49 22.22
N THR A 138 -1.25 -2.80 22.27
CA THR A 138 -1.20 -3.60 23.51
C THR A 138 0.23 -3.95 23.92
N ALA A 139 1.06 -4.36 22.96
CA ALA A 139 2.42 -4.83 23.18
C ALA A 139 3.41 -3.70 23.47
N ALA A 140 3.25 -2.53 22.83
CA ALA A 140 4.11 -1.39 23.05
C ALA A 140 3.98 -0.85 24.48
N LYS A 141 5.12 -0.59 25.12
CA LYS A 141 5.15 -0.01 26.47
C LYS A 141 4.98 1.49 26.42
N GLU A 142 4.30 2.01 27.42
CA GLU A 142 4.07 3.44 27.60
C GLU A 142 5.40 4.20 27.79
N GLY A 143 5.63 5.23 26.96
CA GLY A 143 6.83 6.06 26.98
C GLY A 143 8.12 5.40 26.45
N GLU A 144 8.05 4.17 25.94
CA GLU A 144 9.19 3.49 25.33
C GLU A 144 9.38 3.97 23.88
N LEU A 145 10.65 4.18 23.48
CA LEU A 145 11.00 4.46 22.09
C LEU A 145 11.32 3.14 21.39
N SER A 146 10.76 2.97 20.20
CA SER A 146 10.88 1.76 19.39
C SER A 146 11.00 2.13 17.92
N VAL A 147 11.36 1.16 17.09
CA VAL A 147 11.38 1.27 15.64
C VAL A 147 10.19 0.51 15.07
N PHE A 148 9.45 1.13 14.18
CA PHE A 148 8.28 0.56 13.53
C PHE A 148 8.52 0.44 12.02
N PHE A 149 8.42 -0.77 11.50
CA PHE A 149 8.54 -1.09 10.08
C PHE A 149 7.16 -1.15 9.43
N ARG A 150 6.95 -0.33 8.40
CA ARG A 150 5.74 -0.31 7.57
C ARG A 150 6.04 0.24 6.18
N ASN A 151 5.47 -0.39 5.16
CA ASN A 151 5.57 0.04 3.76
C ASN A 151 7.02 0.30 3.31
N ASN A 152 7.93 -0.62 3.65
CA ASN A 152 9.37 -0.52 3.38
C ASN A 152 10.05 0.73 4.01
N HIS A 153 9.45 1.31 5.06
CA HIS A 153 9.98 2.45 5.79
C HIS A 153 10.13 2.10 7.28
N PHE A 154 11.17 2.66 7.91
CA PHE A 154 11.40 2.57 9.35
C PHE A 154 11.11 3.91 10.00
N SER A 155 10.15 3.93 10.93
CA SER A 155 9.77 5.13 11.69
C SER A 155 10.13 4.96 13.16
N THR A 156 10.52 6.03 13.83
CA THR A 156 10.61 6.03 15.29
C THR A 156 9.20 6.09 15.86
N MET A 157 8.84 5.13 16.71
CA MET A 157 7.52 5.00 17.31
C MET A 157 7.58 5.11 18.83
N THR A 158 6.58 5.75 19.42
CA THR A 158 6.36 5.73 20.87
C THR A 158 4.88 5.60 21.19
N LYS A 159 4.59 5.22 22.43
CA LYS A 159 3.24 5.15 22.96
C LYS A 159 3.06 6.19 24.06
N HIS A 160 2.04 7.03 23.90
CA HIS A 160 1.70 8.06 24.88
C HIS A 160 0.19 8.12 25.12
N LYS A 161 -0.21 8.08 26.39
CA LYS A 161 -1.60 7.98 26.89
C LYS A 161 -2.40 6.87 26.19
N GLY A 162 -1.78 5.73 25.92
CA GLY A 162 -2.42 4.60 25.24
C GLY A 162 -2.57 4.75 23.72
N HIS A 163 -2.05 5.81 23.12
CA HIS A 163 -2.04 6.02 21.67
C HIS A 163 -0.63 5.88 21.09
N LEU A 164 -0.53 5.37 19.87
CA LEU A 164 0.74 5.23 19.15
C LEU A 164 1.02 6.48 18.32
N TYR A 165 2.30 6.88 18.29
CA TYR A 165 2.79 8.02 17.55
C TYR A 165 4.05 7.66 16.79
N LEU A 166 4.19 8.20 15.58
CA LEU A 166 5.37 8.10 14.72
C LEU A 166 6.06 9.46 14.64
N LEU A 167 7.39 9.48 14.71
CA LEU A 167 8.16 10.72 14.58
C LEU A 167 8.11 11.20 13.14
N VAL A 168 7.76 12.46 12.93
CA VAL A 168 7.78 13.11 11.62
C VAL A 168 9.22 13.46 11.27
N THR A 169 9.76 12.85 10.23
CA THR A 169 11.14 13.05 9.78
C THR A 169 11.24 13.64 8.37
N ASP A 170 10.11 13.85 7.70
CA ASP A 170 10.08 14.42 6.36
C ASP A 170 10.54 15.88 6.35
N GLN A 171 11.41 16.23 5.39
CA GLN A 171 12.03 17.55 5.31
C GLN A 171 11.00 18.67 5.02
N GLY A 172 9.82 18.35 4.49
CA GLY A 172 8.74 19.30 4.28
C GLY A 172 8.25 19.98 5.56
N PHE A 173 8.40 19.32 6.71
CA PHE A 173 8.02 19.85 8.03
C PHE A 173 9.17 20.52 8.78
N LEU A 174 10.33 20.72 8.15
CA LEU A 174 11.52 21.30 8.80
C LEU A 174 11.25 22.69 9.43
N GLN A 175 10.32 23.48 8.87
CA GLN A 175 9.97 24.81 9.38
C GLN A 175 8.78 24.80 10.36
N GLU A 176 8.09 23.66 10.52
CA GLU A 176 6.93 23.52 11.38
C GLU A 176 7.34 22.94 12.73
N GLU A 177 7.82 23.79 13.65
CA GLU A 177 8.24 23.37 15.00
C GLU A 177 7.12 22.69 15.79
N GLN A 178 5.86 22.99 15.47
CA GLN A 178 4.69 22.37 16.07
C GLN A 178 4.37 20.96 15.55
N VAL A 179 5.03 20.46 14.49
CA VAL A 179 4.76 19.14 13.90
C VAL A 179 5.91 18.21 14.21
N VAL A 180 5.76 17.39 15.25
CA VAL A 180 6.80 16.46 15.73
C VAL A 180 6.33 15.02 15.63
N TRP A 181 5.09 14.75 16.04
CA TRP A 181 4.52 13.41 16.07
C TRP A 181 3.32 13.28 15.14
N GLU A 182 3.15 12.13 14.53
CA GLU A 182 2.01 11.74 13.72
C GLU A 182 1.28 10.58 14.42
N SER A 183 -0.04 10.69 14.63
CA SER A 183 -0.81 9.63 15.28
C SER A 183 -0.93 8.39 14.38
N LEU A 184 -0.74 7.20 14.95
CA LEU A 184 -0.99 5.93 14.29
C LEU A 184 -2.24 5.27 14.91
N HIS A 185 -3.41 5.58 14.36
CA HIS A 185 -4.70 5.06 14.85
C HIS A 185 -5.56 4.38 13.77
N ASN A 186 -5.15 4.43 12.51
CA ASN A 186 -5.81 3.73 11.40
C ASN A 186 -4.78 3.16 10.42
N VAL A 187 -5.29 2.37 9.47
CA VAL A 187 -4.49 1.77 8.40
C VAL A 187 -4.47 2.63 7.13
N ASP A 188 -5.43 3.53 6.96
CA ASP A 188 -5.68 4.28 5.72
C ASP A 188 -4.87 5.58 5.58
N GLY A 189 -4.21 6.03 6.65
CA GLY A 189 -3.36 7.22 6.65
C GLY A 189 -4.05 8.52 7.07
N ASP A 190 -5.28 8.48 7.59
CA ASP A 190 -5.93 9.67 8.16
C ASP A 190 -5.30 9.98 9.53
N SER A 191 -4.13 10.59 9.57
CA SER A 191 -3.40 10.88 10.79
C SER A 191 -3.63 12.30 11.30
N CYS A 192 -3.41 12.53 12.59
CA CYS A 192 -3.30 13.86 13.17
C CYS A 192 -1.86 14.14 13.60
N PHE A 193 -1.42 15.37 13.37
CA PHE A 193 -0.11 15.84 13.81
C PHE A 193 -0.19 16.39 15.23
N CYS A 194 0.89 16.19 15.99
CA CYS A 194 1.06 16.64 17.36
C CYS A 194 2.44 17.30 17.56
N ASP A 195 2.51 18.20 18.54
CA ASP A 195 3.76 18.83 18.99
C ASP A 195 4.59 17.89 19.87
N SER A 196 5.75 18.36 20.34
CA SER A 196 6.65 17.58 21.21
C SER A 196 5.99 17.02 22.48
N ASP A 197 4.95 17.67 22.98
CA ASP A 197 4.22 17.30 24.21
C ASP A 197 2.96 16.46 23.92
N PHE A 198 2.81 15.99 22.67
CA PHE A 198 1.67 15.22 22.18
C PHE A 198 0.34 15.98 22.23
N HIS A 199 0.37 17.31 22.12
CA HIS A 199 -0.83 18.10 21.88
C HIS A 199 -1.09 18.22 20.39
N LEU A 200 -2.35 18.11 19.99
CA LEU A 200 -2.78 18.23 18.60
C LEU A 200 -2.30 19.55 18.01
N SER A 201 -1.48 19.45 16.96
CA SER A 201 -1.04 20.58 16.16
C SER A 201 -2.24 21.02 15.36
N HIS A 202 -2.83 22.15 15.75
CA HIS A 202 -3.80 22.81 14.89
C HIS A 202 -3.12 23.14 13.57
N SER A 203 -3.56 22.50 12.49
CA SER A 203 -3.31 23.05 11.17
C SER A 203 -3.83 24.48 11.15
N LEU A 204 -3.08 25.36 10.50
CA LEU A 204 -3.48 26.71 10.13
C LEU A 204 -4.83 26.67 9.38
N GLY A 205 -5.93 26.70 10.11
CA GLY A 205 -7.26 26.53 9.54
C GLY A 205 -8.32 26.28 10.60
N LYS A 206 -8.82 27.38 11.19
CA LYS A 206 -10.01 27.46 12.07
C LYS A 206 -9.75 27.10 13.55
N GLY A 207 -9.29 28.10 14.29
CA GLY A 207 -9.45 28.12 15.74
C GLY A 207 -10.93 28.25 16.13
N PRO A 208 -11.38 27.63 17.23
CA PRO A 208 -12.72 27.79 17.77
C PRO A 208 -12.81 29.12 18.53
N GLY A 209 -13.05 30.22 17.81
CA GLY A 209 -13.24 31.52 18.45
C GLY A 209 -12.84 32.74 17.60
N ALA A 210 -13.39 32.87 16.39
CA ALA A 210 -13.30 34.11 15.63
C ALA A 210 -14.52 34.27 14.71
N GLU A 211 -15.64 34.71 15.31
CA GLU A 211 -16.50 35.64 14.60
C GLU A 211 -15.74 36.98 14.55
N GLY A 212 -15.47 37.49 13.35
CA GLY A 212 -14.83 38.80 13.14
C GLY A 212 -13.67 38.73 12.16
N GLY A 213 -13.88 39.27 10.97
CA GLY A 213 -13.00 39.11 9.83
C GLY A 213 -11.59 39.68 9.95
N SER A 214 -10.68 39.08 9.20
CA SER A 214 -9.56 39.76 8.55
C SER A 214 -9.01 38.81 7.49
N GLY A 215 -9.52 38.92 6.26
CA GLY A 215 -8.81 38.39 5.10
C GLY A 215 -7.50 39.16 4.97
N SER A 216 -6.39 38.48 4.69
CA SER A 216 -5.13 39.15 4.41
C SER A 216 -5.34 40.22 3.33
N PRO A 217 -4.72 41.41 3.46
CA PRO A 217 -4.94 42.52 2.52
C PRO A 217 -4.57 42.13 1.08
N GLU A 218 -3.71 41.13 0.89
CA GLU A 218 -3.34 40.61 -0.43
C GLU A 218 -4.45 39.78 -1.06
N LYS A 219 -5.16 38.94 -0.29
CA LYS A 219 -6.24 38.10 -0.81
C LYS A 219 -7.47 38.93 -1.16
N GLN A 220 -7.75 39.99 -0.39
CA GLN A 220 -8.82 40.94 -0.71
C GLN A 220 -8.50 41.74 -1.99
N ARG A 221 -7.24 42.16 -2.17
CA ARG A 221 -6.82 42.89 -3.39
C ARG A 221 -6.84 42.02 -4.64
N GLN A 222 -6.53 40.73 -4.52
CA GLN A 222 -6.63 39.77 -5.62
C GLN A 222 -8.09 39.57 -6.05
N VAL A 223 -9.00 39.42 -5.07
CA VAL A 223 -10.44 39.28 -5.33
C VAL A 223 -11.03 40.54 -5.96
N ASP A 224 -10.64 41.73 -5.52
CA ASP A 224 -11.09 43.00 -6.11
C ASP A 224 -10.58 43.17 -7.56
N GLN A 225 -9.37 42.70 -7.85
CA GLN A 225 -8.76 42.78 -9.19
C GLN A 225 -9.46 41.82 -10.17
N ASP A 226 -9.75 40.60 -9.73
CA ASP A 226 -10.49 39.61 -10.53
C ASP A 226 -11.94 40.06 -10.77
N TYR A 227 -12.58 40.66 -9.77
CA TYR A 227 -13.92 41.23 -9.90
C TYR A 227 -13.97 42.38 -10.92
N LEU A 228 -12.94 43.24 -10.95
CA LEU A 228 -12.82 44.31 -11.95
C LEU A 228 -12.63 43.75 -13.38
N ILE A 229 -11.86 42.68 -13.53
CA ILE A 229 -11.64 42.02 -14.82
C ILE A 229 -12.93 41.37 -15.33
N ALA A 230 -13.69 40.69 -14.46
CA ALA A 230 -14.96 40.07 -14.80
C ALA A 230 -16.02 41.09 -15.26
N LEU A 231 -16.11 42.25 -14.59
CA LEU A 231 -16.99 43.35 -15.01
C LEU A 231 -16.59 43.96 -16.35
N SER A 232 -15.28 44.04 -16.63
CA SER A 232 -14.75 44.56 -17.89
C SER A 232 -15.03 43.62 -19.07
N LEU A 233 -14.95 42.30 -18.85
CA LEU A 233 -15.34 41.27 -19.83
C LEU A 233 -16.84 41.30 -20.14
N GLN A 234 -17.68 41.65 -19.16
CA GLN A 234 -19.13 41.72 -19.34
C GLN A 234 -19.61 43.02 -20.00
N GLN A 235 -18.79 44.09 -19.97
CA GLN A 235 -19.18 45.43 -20.45
C GLN A 235 -18.61 45.82 -21.81
N GLN A 236 -17.81 45.00 -22.51
CA GLN A 236 -17.35 45.37 -23.85
C GLN A 236 -18.50 45.30 -24.88
N PRO A 237 -18.92 46.44 -25.48
CA PRO A 237 -19.68 46.42 -26.71
C PRO A 237 -18.68 46.14 -27.84
N SER A 238 -18.87 45.01 -28.51
CA SER A 238 -18.31 44.61 -29.80
C SER A 238 -17.61 45.73 -30.60
N SER A 239 -16.28 45.69 -30.64
CA SER A 239 -15.49 46.39 -31.64
C SER A 239 -14.36 45.51 -32.16
N GLN A 240 -14.45 45.18 -33.46
CA GLN A 240 -13.44 44.61 -34.36
C GLN A 240 -13.21 43.08 -34.34
N GLY A 241 -14.12 42.38 -35.01
CA GLY A 241 -13.84 41.54 -36.20
C GLY A 241 -12.74 40.49 -36.12
N THR A 242 -13.12 39.24 -35.90
CA THR A 242 -12.64 38.05 -36.64
C THR A 242 -13.77 37.02 -36.63
N LEU A 243 -14.04 36.41 -37.79
CA LEU A 243 -15.10 35.43 -38.04
C LEU A 243 -14.96 34.21 -37.11
N GLY A 244 -15.61 34.26 -35.96
CA GLY A 244 -15.80 33.12 -35.08
C GLY A 244 -17.28 33.06 -34.77
N LEU A 245 -17.93 31.95 -35.14
CA LEU A 245 -19.28 31.64 -34.68
C LEU A 245 -19.33 31.85 -33.17
N SER A 246 -20.42 32.44 -32.68
CA SER A 246 -20.63 32.56 -31.23
C SER A 246 -20.48 31.18 -30.60
N ASP A 247 -19.84 31.08 -29.42
CA ASP A 247 -19.69 29.80 -28.69
C ASP A 247 -21.03 29.06 -28.54
N LEU A 248 -22.13 29.83 -28.46
CA LEU A 248 -23.50 29.32 -28.45
C LEU A 248 -23.89 28.64 -29.79
N GLU A 249 -23.52 29.25 -30.91
CA GLU A 249 -23.81 28.72 -32.25
C GLU A 249 -23.00 27.45 -32.55
N LEU A 250 -21.73 27.40 -32.12
CA LEU A 250 -20.90 26.21 -32.28
C LEU A 250 -21.43 25.04 -31.42
N ALA A 251 -21.86 25.33 -30.19
CA ALA A 251 -22.46 24.32 -29.31
C ALA A 251 -23.75 23.73 -29.89
N GLN A 252 -24.60 24.57 -30.52
CA GLN A 252 -25.81 24.09 -31.18
C GLN A 252 -25.51 23.24 -32.42
N GLN A 253 -24.48 23.59 -33.19
CA GLN A 253 -24.12 22.85 -34.39
C GLN A 253 -23.60 21.44 -34.08
N LEU A 254 -22.72 21.30 -33.07
CA LEU A 254 -22.23 19.99 -32.62
C LEU A 254 -23.35 19.10 -32.08
N GLN A 255 -24.32 19.68 -31.36
CA GLN A 255 -25.49 18.95 -30.86
C GLN A 255 -26.38 18.43 -32.00
N GLN A 256 -26.45 19.17 -33.12
CA GLN A 256 -27.20 18.76 -34.30
C GLN A 256 -26.51 17.61 -35.08
N GLU A 257 -25.18 17.64 -35.20
CA GLU A 257 -24.41 16.59 -35.85
C GLU A 257 -24.51 15.25 -35.10
N GLU A 258 -24.46 15.29 -33.77
CA GLU A 258 -24.60 14.09 -32.94
C GLU A 258 -26.00 13.46 -33.08
N TYR A 259 -27.04 14.28 -33.21
CA TYR A 259 -28.42 13.81 -33.43
C TYR A 259 -28.60 13.14 -34.79
N GLN A 260 -27.92 13.64 -35.84
CA GLN A 260 -27.96 13.03 -37.18
C GLN A 260 -27.19 11.70 -37.24
N GLN A 261 -26.05 11.58 -36.54
CA GLN A 261 -25.32 10.31 -36.46
C GLN A 261 -26.15 9.21 -35.78
N HIS A 262 -26.91 9.56 -34.73
CA HIS A 262 -27.79 8.61 -34.05
C HIS A 262 -29.00 8.19 -34.92
N GLN A 263 -29.50 9.05 -35.82
CA GLN A 263 -30.57 8.67 -36.77
C GLN A 263 -30.06 7.80 -37.94
N ALA A 264 -28.81 7.96 -38.37
CA ALA A 264 -28.22 7.17 -39.45
C ALA A 264 -27.82 5.73 -39.03
N ALA A 265 -27.76 5.45 -37.73
CA ALA A 265 -27.35 4.15 -37.19
C ALA A 265 -28.50 3.12 -36.98
N GLN A 266 -29.73 3.40 -37.43
CA GLN A 266 -30.77 2.36 -37.51
C GLN A 266 -30.92 1.83 -38.94
N PRO A 267 -30.55 0.56 -39.22
CA PRO A 267 -31.03 -0.11 -40.42
C PRO A 267 -32.45 -0.64 -40.19
N VAL A 268 -33.40 0.00 -40.87
CA VAL A 268 -34.71 -0.58 -41.17
C VAL A 268 -34.51 -1.76 -42.13
N ALA A 269 -34.78 -2.98 -41.67
CA ALA A 269 -35.13 -4.09 -42.55
C ALA A 269 -36.14 -5.04 -41.87
N ALA A 270 -37.34 -4.51 -41.62
CA ALA A 270 -38.53 -5.35 -41.56
C ALA A 270 -39.11 -5.47 -42.98
N ARG A 271 -38.99 -6.66 -43.59
CA ARG A 271 -39.95 -7.06 -44.64
C ARG A 271 -40.13 -8.57 -44.63
N ALA A 272 -41.38 -8.93 -44.30
CA ALA A 272 -41.96 -10.25 -44.09
C ALA A 272 -41.71 -11.27 -45.20
N LEU A 273 -41.75 -12.57 -44.83
CA LEU A 273 -42.56 -13.63 -45.47
C LEU A 273 -42.66 -14.87 -44.53
N LEU A 274 -43.83 -15.52 -44.59
CA LEU A 274 -44.46 -16.46 -43.65
C LEU A 274 -43.86 -17.89 -43.58
N PRO A 275 -44.19 -18.69 -42.54
CA PRO A 275 -43.78 -20.10 -42.42
C PRO A 275 -44.77 -21.07 -43.10
N GLN A 276 -44.26 -22.04 -43.85
CA GLN A 276 -45.01 -23.24 -44.27
C GLN A 276 -44.18 -24.50 -44.03
N GLY A 277 -44.79 -25.47 -43.34
CA GLY A 277 -44.20 -26.76 -43.00
C GLY A 277 -44.44 -27.87 -44.02
N ARG A 278 -44.12 -29.10 -43.57
CA ARG A 278 -44.01 -30.42 -44.24
C ARG A 278 -42.60 -30.66 -44.81
N GLY A 279 -41.91 -31.79 -44.61
CA GLY A 279 -42.21 -33.09 -44.00
C GLY A 279 -41.25 -34.14 -44.61
N ALA A 280 -40.92 -35.18 -43.83
CA ALA A 280 -40.41 -36.51 -44.23
C ALA A 280 -38.91 -36.73 -44.60
N ALA A 281 -38.19 -37.36 -43.65
CA ALA A 281 -37.59 -38.71 -43.66
C ALA A 281 -36.55 -39.21 -44.72
N PHE A 282 -35.65 -40.07 -44.19
CA PHE A 282 -34.65 -40.98 -44.81
C PHE A 282 -33.31 -40.34 -45.23
N GLY A 283 -32.11 -40.89 -44.97
CA GLY A 283 -31.66 -42.16 -44.37
C GLY A 283 -30.12 -42.17 -44.23
N ARG A 284 -29.60 -43.02 -43.35
CA ARG A 284 -28.17 -43.41 -43.18
C ARG A 284 -27.74 -44.39 -44.31
N PRO A 285 -26.44 -44.64 -44.64
CA PRO A 285 -25.47 -45.25 -43.69
C PRO A 285 -23.95 -44.96 -43.84
N ALA A 286 -23.21 -45.30 -42.76
CA ALA A 286 -21.89 -46.00 -42.62
C ALA A 286 -20.65 -45.52 -43.43
N ALA A 287 -19.47 -45.19 -42.87
CA ALA A 287 -18.48 -45.87 -41.98
C ALA A 287 -17.32 -46.58 -42.73
N GLU A 288 -16.09 -46.08 -42.59
CA GLU A 288 -14.76 -46.73 -42.74
C GLU A 288 -13.75 -45.80 -42.03
N ARG A 289 -13.03 -46.07 -40.93
CA ARG A 289 -12.12 -47.14 -40.48
C ARG A 289 -10.87 -47.34 -41.34
N ARG A 290 -9.71 -46.84 -40.87
CA ARG A 290 -8.39 -47.47 -41.04
C ARG A 290 -7.44 -47.13 -39.88
N GLN A 291 -6.84 -48.18 -39.32
CA GLN A 291 -5.89 -48.20 -38.20
C GLN A 291 -4.44 -48.34 -38.71
N ARG A 292 -3.50 -47.69 -37.99
CA ARG A 292 -2.12 -48.04 -37.53
C ARG A 292 -1.19 -48.96 -38.37
N PRO A 293 0.15 -48.85 -38.18
CA PRO A 293 0.83 -49.59 -37.09
C PRO A 293 1.84 -48.77 -36.24
N LYS A 294 2.11 -49.29 -35.04
CA LYS A 294 3.20 -48.96 -34.09
C LYS A 294 4.55 -49.47 -34.61
N GLN A 295 5.65 -48.88 -34.14
CA GLN A 295 6.89 -49.63 -33.87
C GLN A 295 7.59 -49.08 -32.62
N GLU A 296 7.83 -49.98 -31.67
CA GLU A 296 8.66 -49.82 -30.46
C GLU A 296 10.15 -49.94 -30.82
N SER A 297 11.02 -49.28 -30.05
CA SER A 297 12.40 -49.74 -29.81
C SER A 297 12.92 -49.12 -28.52
N ASP A 298 13.13 -49.99 -27.53
CA ASP A 298 14.01 -49.81 -26.38
C ASP A 298 15.41 -49.35 -26.82
N CYS A 299 16.08 -48.56 -25.97
CA CYS A 299 17.50 -48.77 -25.72
C CYS A 299 17.94 -48.18 -24.38
N VAL A 300 18.51 -49.07 -23.57
CA VAL A 300 19.13 -48.87 -22.26
C VAL A 300 20.65 -49.09 -22.42
N LEU A 301 21.44 -48.43 -21.56
CA LEU A 301 22.88 -48.56 -21.23
C LEU A 301 23.91 -47.91 -22.17
N LEU A 302 24.56 -46.85 -21.70
CA LEU A 302 25.80 -46.89 -20.88
C LEU A 302 26.03 -45.55 -20.18
#